data_AF-A0A330HKI5-F1
#
_entry.id   AF-A0A330HKI5-F1
#
_cell.length_a   1.000
_cell.length_b   1.000
_cell.length_c   1.000
_cell.angle_alpha   90.00
_cell.angle_beta   90.00
_cell.angle_gamma   90.00
#
_symmetry.space_group_name_H-M   'P 1'
#
loop_
_entity.id
_entity.type
_entity.pdbx_description
1 polymer ?
#
loop_
_entity_poly.entity_id
_entity_poly.type
_entity_poly.pdbx_seq_one_letter_code
_entity_poly.pdbx_strand_id
1 'polypeptide(L)'
;MVDRYVFVAKVRQRESNGESHHDGSELWITYFEDKAFTFTSDETIGAIYDRISRTDGDVIEIKLMYDRASYNPPPATGDDDGIPY
;
A
#
# COMPACT_ATOMS: atom_id res chain seq x y z
N MET A 1 -29.70 2.96 -6.46
CA MET A 1 -28.64 2.67 -5.49
C MET A 1 -27.33 2.89 -6.21
N VAL A 2 -26.39 3.63 -5.64
CA VAL A 2 -25.08 3.87 -6.26
C VAL A 2 -24.17 2.72 -5.87
N ASP A 3 -23.63 2.02 -6.86
CA ASP A 3 -22.67 0.94 -6.63
C ASP A 3 -21.35 1.55 -6.15
N ARG A 4 -20.84 1.03 -5.03
CA ARG A 4 -19.57 1.46 -4.45
C ARG A 4 -18.54 0.38 -4.65
N TYR A 5 -17.35 0.82 -5.00
CA TYR A 5 -16.19 -0.04 -5.21
C TYR A 5 -15.05 0.48 -4.33
N VAL A 6 -14.23 -0.45 -3.87
CA VAL A 6 -13.01 -0.16 -3.12
C VAL A 6 -11.87 -0.75 -3.92
N PHE A 7 -10.89 0.05 -4.30
CA PHE A 7 -9.63 -0.51 -4.77
C PHE A 7 -8.58 -0.40 -3.68
N VAL A 8 -7.75 -1.42 -3.58
CA VAL A 8 -6.61 -1.48 -2.66
C VAL A 8 -5.36 -1.59 -3.50
N ALA A 9 -4.47 -0.62 -3.33
CA ALA A 9 -3.16 -0.61 -3.95
C ALA A 9 -2.11 -1.00 -2.91
N LYS A 10 -1.34 -2.05 -3.17
CA LYS A 10 -0.14 -2.35 -2.38
C LYS A 10 1.01 -1.50 -2.92
N VAL A 11 1.56 -0.67 -2.06
CA VAL A 11 2.59 0.32 -2.38
C VAL A 11 3.86 -0.07 -1.68
N ARG A 12 4.95 -0.16 -2.43
CA ARG A 12 6.30 -0.31 -1.88
C ARG A 12 6.81 1.07 -1.48
N GLN A 13 7.08 1.23 -0.19
CA GLN A 13 7.75 2.39 0.37
C GLN A 13 9.21 2.11 0.60
N ARG A 14 10.01 3.18 0.57
CA ARG A 14 11.43 3.12 0.90
C ARG A 14 11.77 4.33 1.75
N GLU A 15 12.20 4.07 2.98
CA GLU A 15 12.57 5.12 3.93
C GLU A 15 14.04 4.99 4.33
N SER A 16 14.67 6.15 4.54
CA SER A 16 16.05 6.21 5.03
C SER A 16 16.09 5.67 6.46
N ASN A 17 17.01 4.74 6.70
CA ASN A 17 17.22 4.09 7.99
C ASN A 17 18.56 4.51 8.61
N GLY A 18 18.97 5.75 8.33
CA GLY A 18 20.25 6.29 8.75
C GLY A 18 21.41 5.82 7.88
N GLU A 19 22.62 5.92 8.42
CA GLU A 19 23.86 5.66 7.69
C GLU A 19 24.57 4.42 8.24
N SER A 20 25.17 3.64 7.35
CA SER A 20 25.99 2.48 7.69
C SER A 20 27.18 2.89 8.55
N HIS A 21 27.35 2.24 9.70
CA HIS A 21 28.50 2.48 10.59
C HIS A 21 29.85 2.04 9.98
N HIS A 22 29.84 1.24 8.92
CA HIS A 22 31.06 0.71 8.31
C HIS A 22 31.63 1.63 7.23
N ASP A 23 30.76 2.27 6.44
CA ASP A 23 31.16 3.01 5.24
C ASP A 23 30.37 4.32 5.01
N GLY A 24 29.42 4.66 5.88
CA GLY A 24 28.63 5.89 5.79
C GLY A 24 27.57 5.89 4.68
N SER A 25 27.35 4.77 3.97
CA SER A 25 26.29 4.69 2.98
C SER A 25 24.91 4.78 3.62
N GLU A 26 23.97 5.47 2.99
CA GLU A 26 22.58 5.51 3.44
C GLU A 26 21.95 4.11 3.39
N LEU A 27 21.42 3.68 4.53
CA LEU A 27 20.65 2.46 4.68
C LEU A 27 19.20 2.73 4.35
N TRP A 28 18.53 1.74 3.79
CA TRP A 28 17.15 1.88 3.37
C TRP A 28 16.33 0.72 3.90
N ILE A 29 15.22 1.03 4.55
CA ILE A 29 14.18 0.03 4.85
C ILE A 29 13.18 0.05 3.70
N THR A 30 12.78 -1.13 3.25
CA THR A 30 11.69 -1.30 2.28
C THR A 30 10.54 -2.02 2.97
N TYR A 31 9.34 -1.45 2.90
CA TYR A 31 8.13 -2.07 3.41
C TYR A 31 6.97 -1.89 2.43
N PHE A 32 5.88 -2.62 2.68
CA PHE A 32 4.68 -2.58 1.87
C PHE A 32 3.54 -1.97 2.69
N GLU A 33 2.84 -1.02 2.08
CA GLU A 33 1.67 -0.37 2.64
C GLU A 33 0.47 -0.60 1.72
N ASP A 34 -0.66 -1.02 2.27
CA ASP A 34 -1.90 -1.17 1.52
C ASP A 34 -2.73 0.12 1.62
N LYS A 35 -2.87 0.86 0.51
CA LYS A 35 -3.71 2.06 0.41
C LYS A 35 -5.06 1.72 -0.20
N ALA A 36 -6.12 1.93 0.55
CA ALA A 36 -7.50 1.69 0.12
C ALA A 36 -8.20 2.99 -0.29
N PHE A 37 -8.90 2.97 -1.42
CA PHE A 37 -9.66 4.10 -1.91
C PHE A 37 -11.04 3.67 -2.38
N THR A 38 -12.07 4.37 -1.90
CA THR A 38 -13.46 4.14 -2.31
C THR A 38 -13.80 5.01 -3.51
N PHE A 39 -14.51 4.44 -4.48
CA PHE A 39 -15.05 5.18 -5.62
C PHE A 39 -16.48 4.72 -5.94
N THR A 40 -17.25 5.58 -6.59
CA THR A 40 -18.61 5.27 -7.01
C THR A 40 -18.65 4.80 -8.47
N SER A 41 -19.73 4.12 -8.86
CA SER A 41 -19.96 3.67 -10.25
C SER A 41 -19.90 4.78 -11.31
N ASP A 42 -20.12 6.03 -10.90
CA ASP A 42 -20.05 7.21 -11.78
C ASP A 42 -18.61 7.68 -12.01
N GLU A 43 -17.64 7.23 -11.22
CA GLU A 43 -16.24 7.56 -11.40
C GLU A 43 -15.60 6.64 -12.45
N THR A 44 -14.88 7.23 -13.41
CA THR A 44 -14.20 6.46 -14.45
C THR A 44 -12.95 5.76 -13.90
N ILE A 45 -12.50 4.72 -14.60
CA ILE A 45 -11.21 4.06 -14.34
C ILE A 45 -10.05 5.08 -14.34
N GLY A 46 -10.16 6.18 -15.09
CA GLY A 46 -9.17 7.27 -15.08
C GLY A 46 -9.01 7.92 -13.70
N ALA A 47 -10.08 8.01 -12.90
CA ALA A 47 -10.01 8.54 -11.54
C ALA A 47 -9.21 7.61 -10.60
N ILE A 48 -9.23 6.30 -10.86
CA ILE A 48 -8.41 5.31 -10.13
C ILE A 48 -6.92 5.55 -10.45
N TYR A 49 -6.58 5.67 -11.73
CA TYR A 49 -5.21 5.94 -12.15
C TYR A 49 -4.69 7.30 -11.68
N ASP A 50 -5.52 8.34 -11.67
CA ASP A 50 -5.14 9.65 -11.12
C ASP A 50 -4.79 9.53 -9.63
N ARG A 51 -5.59 8.82 -8.83
CA ARG A 51 -5.31 8.58 -7.40
C ARG A 51 -4.05 7.74 -7.18
N ILE A 52 -3.82 6.73 -8.02
CA ILE A 52 -2.58 5.92 -8.00
C ILE A 52 -1.38 6.79 -8.35
N SER A 53 -1.49 7.66 -9.36
CA SER A 53 -0.36 8.51 -9.79
C SER A 53 0.06 9.52 -8.72
N ARG A 54 -0.85 9.88 -7.80
CA ARG A 54 -0.60 10.74 -6.64
C ARG A 54 -0.12 9.99 -5.42
N THR A 55 -0.06 8.66 -5.49
CA THR A 55 0.41 7.84 -4.38
C THR A 55 1.93 7.91 -4.32
N ASP A 56 2.45 8.40 -3.20
CA ASP A 56 3.89 8.30 -2.91
C ASP A 56 4.28 6.83 -2.77
N GLY A 57 5.32 6.41 -3.49
CA GLY A 57 5.83 5.03 -3.55
C GLY A 57 5.49 4.26 -4.84
N ASP A 58 6.08 3.08 -5.00
CA ASP A 58 5.87 2.23 -6.17
C ASP A 58 4.66 1.31 -5.98
N VAL A 59 3.63 1.46 -6.80
CA VAL A 59 2.44 0.60 -6.74
C VAL A 59 2.74 -0.74 -7.42
N ILE A 60 2.71 -1.83 -6.66
CA ILE A 60 3.09 -3.18 -7.12
C ILE A 60 1.89 -4.11 -7.36
N GLU A 61 0.75 -3.84 -6.73
CA GLU A 61 -0.47 -4.63 -6.86
C GLU A 61 -1.70 -3.74 -6.71
N ILE A 62 -2.74 -3.96 -7.51
CA ILE A 62 -4.03 -3.30 -7.38
C ILE A 62 -5.12 -4.36 -7.35
N LYS A 63 -5.95 -4.33 -6.31
CA LYS A 63 -7.12 -5.21 -6.15
C LYS A 63 -8.39 -4.38 -6.17
N LEU A 64 -9.33 -4.73 -7.04
CA LEU A 64 -10.65 -4.12 -7.06
C LEU A 64 -11.65 -4.99 -6.31
N MET A 65 -12.34 -4.40 -5.34
CA MET A 65 -13.36 -5.04 -4.53
C MET A 65 -14.68 -4.26 -4.65
N TYR A 66 -15.77 -5.00 -4.64
CA TYR A 66 -17.10 -4.39 -4.53
C TYR A 66 -17.39 -4.16 -3.03
N ASP A 67 -17.93 -2.99 -2.66
CA ASP A 67 -18.12 -2.56 -1.25
C ASP A 67 -18.99 -3.51 -0.40
N ARG A 68 -19.70 -4.47 -1.03
CA ARG A 68 -20.38 -5.56 -0.32
C ARG A 68 -19.45 -6.71 0.13
N ALA A 69 -18.22 -6.76 -0.34
CA ALA A 69 -17.22 -7.71 0.10
C ALA A 69 -16.42 -7.08 1.24
N SER A 70 -16.62 -7.57 2.46
CA SER A 70 -15.89 -7.17 3.66
C SER A 70 -14.38 -7.27 3.41
N TYR A 71 -13.73 -6.15 3.12
CA TYR A 71 -12.28 -6.11 3.03
C TYR A 71 -11.71 -6.35 4.43
N ASN A 72 -11.05 -7.48 4.62
CA ASN A 72 -10.20 -7.72 5.78
C ASN A 72 -8.78 -7.32 5.35
N PRO A 73 -8.26 -6.16 5.78
CA PRO A 73 -6.87 -5.81 5.50
C PRO A 73 -5.96 -6.94 6.01
N PRO A 74 -4.88 -7.30 5.30
CA PRO A 74 -3.91 -8.21 5.86
C PRO A 74 -3.40 -7.61 7.19
N PRO A 75 -3.13 -8.43 8.20
CA PRO A 75 -2.50 -7.92 9.42
C PRO A 75 -1.22 -7.19 8.99
N ALA A 76 -1.12 -5.92 9.40
CA ALA A 76 0.10 -5.14 9.23
C ALA A 76 1.24 -6.03 9.73
N THR A 77 2.23 -6.29 8.89
CA THR A 77 3.35 -7.17 9.24
C THR A 77 4.14 -6.45 10.32
N GLY A 78 3.79 -6.74 11.56
CA GLY A 78 4.28 -6.06 12.75
C GLY A 78 4.12 -7.00 13.92
N ASP A 79 4.77 -8.16 13.83
CA ASP A 79 5.20 -8.98 14.96
C ASP A 79 6.42 -9.79 14.47
N ASP A 80 7.57 -9.12 14.49
CA ASP A 80 8.88 -9.76 14.65
C ASP A 80 8.88 -10.40 16.06
N ASP A 81 8.27 -11.58 16.19
CA ASP A 81 8.33 -12.37 17.42
C ASP A 81 9.25 -13.58 17.18
N GLY A 82 10.50 -13.41 17.63
CA GLY A 82 11.32 -14.50 18.16
C GLY A 82 12.11 -15.32 17.16
N ILE A 83 13.32 -14.87 16.82
CA ILE A 83 14.43 -15.78 16.52
C ILE A 83 15.14 -16.09 17.85
N PRO A 84 14.89 -17.22 18.54
CA PRO A 84 15.79 -17.66 19.58
C PRO A 84 17.11 -18.13 18.96
N TYR A 85 18.21 -17.68 19.57
CA TYR A 85 19.59 -18.14 19.34
C TYR A 85 19.73 -19.66 19.41
#